data_AF-A0A7X4X5N9-F1
#
_entry.id   AF-A0A7X4X5N9-F1
#
_cell.length_a   1.000
_cell.length_b   1.000
_cell.length_c   1.000
_cell.angle_alpha   90.00
_cell.angle_beta   90.00
_cell.angle_gamma   90.00
#
_symmetry.space_group_name_H-M   'P 1'
#
loop_
_entity.id
_entity.type
_entity.pdbx_description
1 polymer ?
#
loop_
_entity_poly.entity_id
_entity_poly.type
_entity_poly.pdbx_seq_one_letter_code
_entity_poly.pdbx_strand_id
1 'polypeptide(L)' 'MNRKKRINQILKSKQKKQNAKLHKSGKPRYIAKAEREQTALSPSDEIEGQETSLTDLERS' A
#
# COMPACT_ATOMS: atom_id res chain seq x y z
N MET A 1 6.77 35.48 -3.97
CA MET A 1 6.39 34.05 -4.20
C MET A 1 6.41 33.77 -5.70
N ASN A 2 7.53 33.30 -6.25
CA ASN A 2 7.56 32.94 -7.67
C ASN A 2 6.61 31.77 -7.97
N ARG A 3 5.95 31.81 -9.13
CA ARG A 3 4.97 30.80 -9.59
C ARG A 3 5.48 29.37 -9.39
N LYS A 4 6.74 29.11 -9.75
CA LYS A 4 7.43 27.83 -9.59
C LYS A 4 7.46 27.34 -8.12
N LYS A 5 7.76 28.22 -7.16
CA LYS A 5 7.81 27.87 -5.74
C LYS A 5 6.41 27.53 -5.18
N ARG A 6 5.38 28.28 -5.59
CA ARG A 6 4.00 28.05 -5.16
C ARG A 6 3.46 26.70 -5.66
N ILE A 7 3.69 26.37 -6.93
CA ILE A 7 3.27 25.08 -7.51
C ILE A 7 3.91 23.92 -6.76
N ASN A 8 5.23 23.98 -6.51
CA ASN A 8 5.94 22.93 -5.78
C ASN A 8 5.44 22.75 -4.34
N GLN A 9 5.12 23.84 -3.65
CA GLN A 9 4.52 23.77 -2.30
C GLN A 9 3.15 23.07 -2.32
N ILE A 10 2.29 23.43 -3.28
CA ILE A 10 0.96 22.81 -3.43
C ILE A 10 1.10 21.31 -3.72
N LEU A 11 1.95 20.92 -4.67
CA LEU A 11 2.17 19.51 -5.03
C LEU A 11 2.66 18.69 -3.83
N LYS A 12 3.68 19.19 -3.11
CA LYS A 12 4.19 18.53 -1.90
C LYS A 12 3.12 18.40 -0.82
N SER A 13 2.30 19.44 -0.61
CA SER A 13 1.22 19.38 0.38
C SER A 13 0.16 18.33 0.03
N LYS A 14 -0.20 18.20 -1.25
CA LYS A 14 -1.16 17.19 -1.74
C LYS A 14 -0.60 15.78 -1.58
N GLN A 15 0.65 15.56 -1.96
CA GLN A 15 1.33 14.27 -1.80
C GLN A 15 1.39 13.84 -0.34
N LYS A 16 1.76 14.76 0.57
CA LYS A 16 1.76 14.47 2.03
C LYS A 16 0.37 14.10 2.55
N LYS A 17 -0.69 14.80 2.12
CA LYS A 17 -2.07 14.49 2.50
C LYS A 17 -2.54 13.13 1.97
N GLN A 18 -2.09 12.72 0.80
CA GLN A 18 -2.40 11.41 0.24
C GLN A 18 -1.64 10.29 0.98
N ASN A 19 -0.34 10.46 1.21
CA ASN A 19 0.47 9.48 1.92
C ASN A 19 0.03 9.30 3.37
N ALA A 20 -0.39 10.40 4.03
CA ALA A 20 -0.93 10.35 5.39
C ALA A 20 -2.16 9.43 5.51
N LYS A 21 -2.96 9.31 4.44
CA LYS A 21 -4.14 8.43 4.37
C LYS A 21 -3.80 6.97 4.07
N LEU A 22 -2.60 6.70 3.54
CA LEU A 22 -2.16 5.37 3.12
C LEU A 22 -1.43 4.60 4.24
N HIS A 23 -1.11 5.24 5.36
CA HIS A 23 -0.47 4.56 6.48
C HIS A 23 -1.44 3.59 7.17
N LYS A 24 -1.33 2.32 6.78
CA LYS A 24 -1.88 1.20 7.55
C LYS A 24 -1.03 1.08 8.83
N SER A 25 -1.64 1.14 10.02
CA SER A 25 -0.88 0.89 11.25
C SER A 25 -0.28 -0.52 11.17
N GLY A 26 1.01 -0.68 11.47
CA GLY A 26 1.72 -1.98 11.42
C GLY A 26 1.27 -3.02 12.45
N LYS A 27 0.06 -2.86 13.00
CA LYS A 27 -0.57 -3.79 13.93
C LYS A 27 -1.60 -4.59 13.13
N PRO A 28 -1.56 -5.93 13.15
CA PRO A 28 -2.63 -6.72 12.55
C PRO A 28 -3.95 -6.34 13.22
N ARG A 29 -5.01 -6.17 12.44
CA ARG A 29 -6.35 -5.97 13.00
C ARG A 29 -6.67 -7.15 13.91
N TYR A 30 -7.22 -6.89 15.09
CA TYR A 30 -7.70 -7.96 15.96
C TYR A 30 -8.87 -8.64 15.26
N ILE A 31 -8.75 -9.94 15.08
CA ILE A 31 -9.71 -10.80 14.38
C ILE A 31 -10.10 -11.88 15.41
N ALA A 32 -11.37 -12.24 15.47
CA ALA A 32 -11.85 -13.24 16.43
C ALA A 32 -11.20 -14.60 16.18
N LYS A 33 -11.14 -15.48 17.19
CA LYS A 33 -10.46 -16.79 17.09
C LYS A 33 -10.96 -17.61 15.88
N ALA A 34 -12.27 -17.66 15.66
CA ALA A 34 -12.89 -18.37 14.54
C ALA A 34 -12.46 -17.83 13.16
N GLU A 35 -12.37 -16.51 13.03
CA GLU A 35 -11.97 -15.86 11.76
C GLU A 35 -10.48 -16.04 11.47
N ARG A 36 -9.64 -16.18 12.52
CA ARG A 36 -8.20 -16.47 12.38
C ARG A 36 -7.95 -17.90 11.89
N GLU A 37 -8.72 -18.87 12.36
CA GLU A 37 -8.67 -20.26 11.90
C GLU A 37 -9.14 -20.38 10.45
N GLN A 38 -10.20 -19.65 10.08
CA GLN A 38 -10.69 -19.57 8.69
C GLN A 38 -9.65 -18.96 7.74
N THR A 39 -8.92 -17.93 8.20
CA THR A 39 -7.88 -17.27 7.39
C THR A 39 -6.59 -18.10 7.31
N ALA A 40 -6.26 -18.87 8.34
CA ALA A 40 -5.08 -19.75 8.34
C ALA A 40 -5.26 -21.00 7.44
N LEU A 41 -6.49 -21.46 7.24
CA LEU A 41 -6.83 -22.53 6.30
C LEU A 41 -6.90 -22.06 4.83
N SER A 42 -7.03 -20.75 4.60
CA SER A 42 -7.04 -20.13 3.27
C SER A 42 -5.63 -19.60 2.97
N PRO A 43 -4.75 -20.36 2.30
CA PRO A 43 -3.41 -19.89 1.99
C PRO A 43 -3.46 -18.64 1.09
N SER A 44 -2.76 -17.59 1.51
CA SER A 44 -2.04 -16.64 0.66
C SER A 44 -2.80 -15.88 -0.44
N ASP A 45 -3.53 -14.83 -0.07
CA ASP A 45 -3.72 -13.65 -0.94
C ASP A 45 -3.25 -12.44 -0.13
N GLU A 46 -2.04 -11.90 -0.31
CA GLU A 46 -1.85 -10.64 -1.03
C GLU A 46 -0.34 -10.36 -1.32
N ILE A 47 0.56 -11.34 -1.22
CA ILE A 47 2.00 -11.15 -1.52
C ILE A 47 2.39 -11.62 -2.94
N GLU A 48 1.60 -12.47 -3.61
CA GLU A 48 1.96 -12.99 -4.94
C GLU A 48 1.67 -12.04 -6.13
N GLY A 49 0.81 -11.03 -5.95
CA GLY A 49 0.45 -10.11 -7.03
C GLY A 49 1.54 -9.13 -7.45
N GLN A 50 2.62 -8.99 -6.67
CA GLN A 50 3.73 -8.09 -7.01
C GLN A 50 4.91 -8.83 -7.68
N GLU A 51 5.16 -10.09 -7.29
CA GLU A 51 6.25 -10.87 -7.88
C GLU A 51 5.93 -11.37 -9.30
N THR A 52 4.68 -11.72 -9.56
CA THR A 52 4.21 -12.17 -10.89
C THR A 52 4.31 -11.09 -11.97
N SER A 53 4.26 -9.80 -11.58
CA SER A 53 4.39 -8.68 -12.53
C SER A 53 5.84 -8.31 -12.89
N LEU A 54 6.80 -8.68 -12.04
CA LEU A 54 8.24 -8.45 -12.28
C LEU A 54 8.84 -9.56 -13.14
N THR A 55 8.37 -10.79 -12.99
CA THR A 55 8.89 -11.96 -13.72
C THR A 55 8.47 -12.01 -15.19
N ASP A 56 7.29 -11.47 -15.55
CA ASP A 56 6.84 -11.39 -16.94
C ASP A 56 7.58 -10.33 -17.79
N LEU A 57 8.20 -9.34 -17.15
CA LEU A 57 8.94 -8.28 -17.84
C LEU A 57 10.39 -8.68 -18.17
N GLU A 58 10.98 -9.63 -17.44
CA GLU A 58 12.35 -10.11 -17.69
C GLU A 58 12.44 -11.19 -18.78
N ARG A 59 11.29 -11.67 -19.29
CA ARG A 59 11.22 -12.75 -20.28
C ARG A 59 10.87 -12.29 -21.70
N SER A 60 10.64 -10.99 -21.92
CA SER A 60 10.44 -10.37 -23.25
C SER A 60 11.68 -9.65 -23.78
#